data_AF-A0A382VWQ9-F1
#
_entry.id   AF-A0A382VWQ9-F1
#
_cell.length_a   1.000
_cell.length_b   1.000
_cell.length_c   1.000
_cell.angle_alpha   90.00
_cell.angle_beta   90.00
_cell.angle_gamma   90.00
#
_symmetry.space_group_name_H-M   'P 1'
#
loop_
_entity.id
_entity.type
_entity.pdbx_description
1 polymer ?
#
loop_
_entity_poly.entity_id
_entity_poly.type
_entity_poly.pdbx_seq_one_letter_code
_entity_poly.pdbx_strand_id
1 'polypeptide(L)'
;VNYEVKLLNAVLDSGDYVSCQSENVGQVFLNYKDIWSFISGHYDKHSKTPAKSEIKAHFPDFEYLTTTEPLAYYIDQARQESMSAQTRELIVNTHEMLKSGGPKTALNFLLSNANKLVKETTNLKDTDLVGEWQDRVDELREISQSDNHGIVGVPSGISVIDAEFGGWQAGDFVILLGWTGVGK
;
A
#
# COMPACT_ATOMS: atom_id res chain seq x y z
N VAL A 1 4.79 24.33 -7.10
CA VAL A 1 4.81 24.09 -5.64
C VAL A 1 4.90 22.60 -5.40
N ASN A 2 5.91 22.15 -4.67
CA ASN A 2 6.19 20.73 -4.43
C ASN A 2 5.05 20.06 -3.64
N TYR A 3 4.59 18.87 -4.07
CA TYR A 3 3.50 18.15 -3.40
C TYR A 3 3.89 17.72 -1.98
N GLU A 4 5.16 17.40 -1.75
CA GLU A 4 5.67 16.96 -0.43
C GLU A 4 5.54 18.06 0.61
N VAL A 5 5.88 19.30 0.23
CA VAL A 5 5.77 20.48 1.11
C VAL A 5 4.30 20.77 1.45
N LYS A 6 3.39 20.65 0.46
CA LYS A 6 1.95 20.82 0.70
C LYS A 6 1.42 19.78 1.68
N LEU A 7 1.76 18.51 1.47
CA LEU A 7 1.34 17.41 2.33
C LEU A 7 1.88 17.58 3.76
N LEU A 8 3.16 17.90 3.93
CA LEU A 8 3.74 18.15 5.26
C LEU A 8 3.04 19.30 5.98
N ASN A 9 2.75 20.39 5.28
CA ASN A 9 1.98 21.49 5.89
C ASN A 9 0.55 21.07 6.26
N ALA A 10 -0.13 20.26 5.43
CA ALA A 10 -1.46 19.73 5.73
C ALA A 10 -1.47 18.83 6.97
N VAL A 11 -0.44 18.01 7.15
CA VAL A 11 -0.26 17.17 8.36
C VAL A 11 -0.08 18.04 9.59
N LEU A 12 0.72 19.10 9.50
CA LEU A 12 0.97 20.01 10.62
C LEU A 12 -0.25 20.87 10.97
N ASP A 13 -1.05 21.25 9.98
CA ASP A 13 -2.28 22.02 10.17
C ASP A 13 -3.41 21.17 10.78
N SER A 14 -3.60 19.95 10.29
CA SER A 14 -4.62 19.03 10.80
C SER A 14 -4.25 18.40 12.15
N GLY A 15 -2.96 18.11 12.36
CA GLY A 15 -2.48 17.36 13.52
C GLY A 15 -2.84 15.87 13.50
N ASP A 16 -3.46 15.38 12.42
CA ASP A 16 -3.93 14.01 12.31
C ASP A 16 -2.84 13.08 11.75
N TYR A 17 -1.90 12.73 12.63
CA TYR A 17 -0.84 11.77 12.30
C TYR A 17 -1.38 10.35 12.13
N VAL A 18 -2.42 9.97 12.85
CA VAL A 18 -2.96 8.60 12.87
C VAL A 18 -3.48 8.23 11.49
N SER A 19 -4.28 9.11 10.88
CA SER A 19 -4.77 8.90 9.50
C SER A 19 -3.63 8.81 8.51
N CYS A 20 -2.57 9.63 8.66
CA CYS A 20 -1.39 9.51 7.79
C CYS A 20 -0.62 8.19 7.97
N GLN A 21 -0.61 7.64 9.17
CA GLN A 21 0.08 6.39 9.46
C GLN A 21 -0.70 5.19 8.91
N SER A 22 -2.03 5.14 9.10
CA SER A 22 -2.88 4.11 8.48
C SER A 22 -2.80 4.15 6.96
N GLU A 23 -2.60 5.34 6.40
CA GLU A 23 -2.45 5.57 4.97
C GLU A 23 -1.01 5.41 4.45
N ASN A 24 -0.07 4.98 5.30
CA ASN A 24 1.34 4.76 4.97
C ASN A 24 2.00 5.92 4.20
N VAL A 25 1.66 7.15 4.57
CA VAL A 25 2.07 8.38 3.86
C VAL A 25 3.60 8.56 3.82
N GLY A 26 4.34 7.91 4.72
CA GLY A 26 5.80 7.96 4.76
C GLY A 26 6.50 7.52 3.47
N GLN A 27 5.89 6.64 2.66
CA GLN A 27 6.48 6.17 1.39
C GLN A 27 6.38 7.21 0.26
N VAL A 28 5.51 8.21 0.43
CA VAL A 28 5.23 9.22 -0.60
C VAL A 28 6.36 10.25 -0.70
N PHE A 29 7.07 10.51 0.39
CA PHE A 29 8.15 11.48 0.43
C PHE A 29 9.40 10.93 -0.24
N LEU A 30 9.95 11.63 -1.22
CA LEU A 30 11.21 11.31 -1.87
C LEU A 30 12.34 12.15 -1.30
N ASN A 31 12.11 13.46 -1.14
CA ASN A 31 13.15 14.42 -0.73
C ASN A 31 13.01 14.88 0.73
N TYR A 32 11.80 14.91 1.28
CA TYR A 32 11.52 15.39 2.64
C TYR A 32 11.30 14.25 3.66
N LYS A 33 11.96 13.10 3.46
CA LYS A 33 11.86 11.93 4.35
C LYS A 33 12.39 12.22 5.76
N ASP A 34 13.37 13.09 5.87
CA ASP A 34 13.97 13.56 7.13
C ASP A 34 12.96 14.33 7.99
N ILE A 35 12.20 15.25 7.39
CA ILE A 35 11.14 16.00 8.07
C ILE A 35 10.02 15.05 8.52
N TRP A 36 9.59 14.14 7.66
CA TRP A 36 8.58 13.14 8.03
C TRP A 36 9.05 12.24 9.17
N SER A 37 10.33 11.82 9.15
CA SER A 37 10.92 11.01 10.22
C SER A 37 10.99 11.77 11.55
N PHE A 38 11.26 13.08 11.51
CA PHE A 38 11.20 13.94 12.69
C PHE A 38 9.78 14.04 13.25
N ILE A 39 8.78 14.25 12.38
CA ILE A 39 7.36 14.30 12.79
C ILE A 39 6.94 12.98 13.43
N SER A 40 7.26 11.86 12.79
CA SER A 40 6.96 10.51 13.30
C SER A 40 7.62 10.27 14.66
N GLY A 41 8.93 10.53 14.77
CA GLY A 41 9.65 10.34 16.02
C GLY A 41 9.21 11.27 17.16
N HIS A 42 8.71 12.47 16.85
CA HIS A 42 8.10 13.36 17.85
C HIS A 42 6.73 12.83 18.29
N TYR A 43 5.90 12.37 17.35
CA TYR A 43 4.61 11.77 17.66
C TYR A 43 4.76 10.50 18.51
N ASP A 44 5.72 9.63 18.21
CA ASP A 44 5.98 8.42 18.98
C ASP A 44 6.36 8.72 20.44
N LYS A 45 7.07 9.82 20.69
CA LYS A 45 7.54 10.21 22.03
C LYS A 45 6.52 11.01 22.83
N HIS A 46 5.75 11.85 22.15
CA HIS A 46 4.91 12.86 22.80
C HIS A 46 3.41 12.71 22.48
N SER A 47 3.03 11.71 21.67
CA SER A 47 1.68 11.46 21.17
C SER A 47 1.02 12.69 20.55
N LYS A 48 1.83 13.58 19.98
CA LYS A 48 1.39 14.84 19.38
C LYS A 48 2.34 15.25 18.27
N THR A 49 1.78 15.81 17.21
CA THR A 49 2.56 16.39 16.11
C THR A 49 3.38 17.58 16.61
N PRO A 50 4.63 17.75 16.12
CA PRO A 50 5.47 18.88 16.49
C PRO A 50 4.85 20.20 16.01
N ALA A 51 5.07 21.27 16.77
CA ALA A 51 4.64 22.60 16.36
C ALA A 51 5.46 23.10 15.16
N LYS A 52 4.85 23.94 14.31
CA LYS A 52 5.55 24.59 13.19
C LYS A 52 6.81 25.36 13.63
N SER A 53 6.81 25.92 14.84
CA SER A 53 7.98 26.59 15.41
C SER A 53 9.16 25.64 15.64
N GLU A 54 8.89 24.41 16.06
CA GLU A 54 9.92 23.41 16.34
C GLU A 54 10.54 22.87 15.05
N ILE A 55 9.70 22.63 14.04
CA ILE A 55 10.19 22.26 12.70
C ILE A 55 11.02 23.40 12.12
N LYS A 56 10.64 24.67 12.32
CA LYS A 56 11.42 25.81 11.82
C LYS A 56 12.79 25.92 12.48
N ALA A 57 12.91 25.52 13.75
CA ALA A 57 14.18 25.49 14.45
C ALA A 57 15.11 24.39 13.91
N HIS A 58 14.56 23.22 13.59
CA HIS A 58 15.32 22.08 13.06
C HIS A 58 15.56 22.12 11.54
N PHE A 59 14.62 22.71 10.78
CA PHE A 59 14.61 22.78 9.32
C PHE A 59 14.28 24.23 8.90
N PRO A 60 15.26 25.14 8.92
CA PRO A 60 15.04 26.56 8.62
C PRO A 60 14.60 26.81 7.18
N ASP A 61 15.02 25.95 6.25
CA ASP A 61 14.73 26.05 4.82
C ASP A 61 13.35 25.48 4.43
N PHE A 62 12.59 24.95 5.40
CA PHE A 62 11.26 24.41 5.13
C PHE A 62 10.25 25.52 4.86
N GLU A 63 9.55 25.42 3.72
CA GLU A 63 8.54 26.40 3.30
C GLU A 63 7.20 26.12 3.98
N TYR A 64 6.67 27.13 4.66
CA TYR A 64 5.37 27.06 5.33
C TYR A 64 4.27 27.58 4.43
N LEU A 65 3.32 26.70 4.13
CA LEU A 65 2.16 26.99 3.30
C LEU A 65 0.90 26.86 4.13
N THR A 66 -0.10 27.69 3.82
CA THR A 66 -1.45 27.50 4.36
C THR A 66 -2.18 26.50 3.49
N THR A 67 -2.63 25.42 4.09
CA THR A 67 -3.47 24.43 3.42
C THR A 67 -4.95 24.76 3.63
N THR A 68 -5.73 24.76 2.55
CA THR A 68 -7.16 25.13 2.58
C THR A 68 -8.08 23.92 2.42
N GLU A 69 -7.56 22.84 1.85
CA GLU A 69 -8.30 21.60 1.58
C GLU A 69 -8.12 20.58 2.74
N PRO A 70 -8.98 19.55 2.80
CA PRO A 70 -8.81 18.46 3.77
C PRO A 70 -7.49 17.68 3.56
N LEU A 71 -6.98 17.10 4.65
CA LEU A 71 -5.76 16.27 4.63
C LEU A 71 -5.83 15.15 3.58
N ALA A 72 -6.97 14.45 3.48
CA ALA A 72 -7.17 13.35 2.54
C ALA A 72 -6.89 13.75 1.08
N TYR A 73 -7.33 14.96 0.67
CA TYR A 73 -7.06 15.48 -0.67
C TYR A 73 -5.55 15.61 -0.96
N TYR A 74 -4.79 16.09 0.02
CA TYR A 74 -3.34 16.23 -0.12
C TYR A 74 -2.63 14.86 -0.12
N ILE A 75 -3.14 13.88 0.63
CA ILE A 75 -2.61 12.52 0.61
C ILE A 75 -2.80 11.89 -0.78
N ASP A 76 -4.00 11.96 -1.34
CA ASP A 76 -4.29 11.42 -2.68
C ASP A 76 -3.46 12.10 -3.76
N GLN A 77 -3.37 13.43 -3.71
CA GLN A 77 -2.53 14.19 -4.65
C GLN A 77 -1.06 13.78 -4.52
N ALA A 78 -0.54 13.69 -3.29
CA ALA A 78 0.86 13.36 -3.06
C ALA A 78 1.19 11.94 -3.52
N ARG A 79 0.28 10.96 -3.32
CA ARG A 79 0.43 9.60 -3.84
C ARG A 79 0.55 9.58 -5.35
N GLN A 80 -0.35 10.26 -6.05
CA GLN A 80 -0.36 10.28 -7.50
C GLN A 80 0.93 10.89 -8.07
N GLU A 81 1.38 11.99 -7.48
CA GLU A 81 2.61 12.68 -7.90
C GLU A 81 3.87 11.84 -7.58
N SER A 82 3.96 11.27 -6.38
CA SER A 82 5.09 10.41 -5.98
C SER A 82 5.16 9.14 -6.84
N MET A 83 4.02 8.47 -7.08
CA MET A 83 3.96 7.32 -7.97
C MET A 83 4.37 7.69 -9.39
N SER A 84 3.97 8.87 -9.88
CA SER A 84 4.39 9.36 -11.19
C SER A 84 5.90 9.60 -11.25
N ALA A 85 6.48 10.22 -10.21
CA ALA A 85 7.93 10.46 -10.13
C ALA A 85 8.72 9.15 -10.10
N GLN A 86 8.35 8.21 -9.23
CA GLN A 86 8.99 6.90 -9.11
C GLN A 86 8.84 6.06 -10.40
N THR A 87 7.70 6.14 -11.07
CA THR A 87 7.50 5.47 -12.37
C THR A 87 8.42 6.04 -13.45
N ARG A 88 8.60 7.37 -13.51
CA ARG A 88 9.54 8.00 -14.45
C ARG A 88 10.97 7.56 -14.18
N GLU A 89 11.37 7.53 -12.91
CA GLU A 89 12.70 7.06 -12.51
C GLU A 89 12.91 5.59 -12.91
N LEU A 90 11.93 4.72 -12.67
CA LEU A 90 11.96 3.33 -13.09
C LEU A 90 12.16 3.18 -14.61
N ILE A 91 11.44 3.97 -15.42
CA ILE A 91 11.57 3.94 -16.88
C ILE A 91 12.98 4.36 -17.31
N VAL A 92 13.51 5.45 -16.73
CA VAL A 92 14.87 5.94 -17.03
C VAL A 92 15.92 4.88 -16.67
N ASN A 93 15.82 4.29 -15.47
CA ASN A 93 16.74 3.25 -15.04
C ASN A 93 16.65 1.98 -15.90
N THR A 94 15.43 1.61 -16.32
CA THR A 94 15.21 0.48 -17.24
C THR A 94 15.85 0.73 -18.60
N HIS A 95 15.78 1.96 -19.12
CA HIS A 95 16.42 2.34 -20.37
C HIS A 95 17.95 2.22 -20.30
N GLU A 96 18.55 2.64 -19.19
CA GLU A 96 20.00 2.47 -18.98
C GLU A 96 20.40 1.00 -18.83
N MET A 97 19.59 0.18 -18.17
CA MET A 97 19.77 -1.28 -18.12
C MET A 97 19.65 -1.92 -19.50
N LEU A 98 18.77 -1.41 -20.36
CA LEU A 98 18.60 -1.90 -21.72
C LEU A 98 19.86 -1.65 -22.56
N LYS A 99 20.48 -0.47 -22.41
CA LYS A 99 21.73 -0.13 -23.11
C LYS A 99 22.93 -0.95 -22.62
N SER A 100 23.04 -1.15 -21.30
CA SER A 100 24.25 -1.72 -20.66
C SER A 100 24.18 -3.24 -20.46
N GLY A 101 23.02 -3.76 -20.09
CA GLY A 101 22.81 -5.17 -19.69
C GLY A 101 21.92 -5.98 -20.65
N GLY A 102 21.43 -5.36 -21.72
CA GLY A 102 20.62 -5.99 -22.77
C GLY A 102 19.15 -6.24 -22.39
N PRO A 103 18.33 -6.74 -23.34
CA PRO A 103 16.87 -6.77 -23.22
C PRO A 103 16.35 -7.60 -22.04
N LYS A 104 16.92 -8.77 -21.78
CA LYS A 104 16.47 -9.68 -20.72
C LYS A 104 16.67 -9.08 -19.32
N THR A 105 17.81 -8.44 -19.10
CA THR A 105 18.15 -7.80 -17.83
C THR A 105 17.23 -6.61 -17.55
N ALA A 106 17.02 -5.77 -18.56
CA ALA A 106 16.12 -4.63 -18.47
C ALA A 106 14.67 -5.06 -18.19
N LEU A 107 14.19 -6.10 -18.87
CA LEU A 107 12.84 -6.63 -18.65
C LEU A 107 12.66 -7.16 -17.22
N ASN A 108 13.62 -7.94 -16.72
CA ASN A 108 13.59 -8.45 -15.35
C ASN A 108 13.64 -7.32 -14.32
N PHE A 109 14.45 -6.29 -14.55
CA PHE A 109 14.52 -5.10 -13.70
C PHE A 109 13.18 -4.36 -13.69
N LEU A 110 12.57 -4.13 -14.86
CA LEU A 110 11.28 -3.47 -14.98
C LEU A 110 10.20 -4.24 -14.23
N LEU A 111 10.06 -5.54 -14.48
CA LEU A 111 9.03 -6.38 -13.84
C LEU A 111 9.17 -6.40 -12.32
N SER A 112 10.38 -6.57 -11.81
CA SER A 112 10.62 -6.67 -10.36
C SER A 112 10.30 -5.35 -9.66
N ASN A 113 10.75 -4.22 -10.22
CA ASN A 113 10.54 -2.91 -9.60
C ASN A 113 9.13 -2.36 -9.84
N ALA A 114 8.47 -2.68 -10.96
CA ALA A 114 7.07 -2.33 -11.18
C ALA A 114 6.17 -3.02 -10.15
N ASN A 115 6.36 -4.31 -9.92
CA ASN A 115 5.62 -5.05 -8.88
C ASN A 115 5.87 -4.48 -7.49
N LYS A 116 7.13 -4.09 -7.19
CA LYS A 116 7.47 -3.42 -5.92
C LYS A 116 6.74 -2.09 -5.78
N LEU A 117 6.75 -1.24 -6.81
CA LEU A 117 6.07 0.05 -6.79
C LEU A 117 4.57 -0.12 -6.60
N VAL A 118 3.93 -1.05 -7.30
CA VAL A 118 2.50 -1.37 -7.12
C VAL A 118 2.22 -1.82 -5.68
N LYS A 119 3.07 -2.66 -5.09
CA LYS A 119 2.91 -3.11 -3.70
C LYS A 119 3.07 -1.97 -2.68
N GLU A 120 3.97 -1.02 -2.95
CA GLU A 120 4.23 0.13 -2.06
C GLU A 120 3.15 1.22 -2.19
N THR A 121 2.51 1.37 -3.36
CA THR A 121 1.46 2.36 -3.60
C THR A 121 0.05 1.84 -3.33
N THR A 122 -0.16 0.53 -3.44
CA THR A 122 -1.42 -0.10 -3.03
C THR A 122 -1.45 -0.09 -1.52
N ASN A 123 -2.21 0.85 -0.95
CA ASN A 123 -2.54 0.78 0.47
C ASN A 123 -3.09 -0.62 0.77
N LEU A 124 -2.56 -1.24 1.80
CA LEU A 124 -3.39 -2.08 2.65
C LEU A 124 -4.42 -1.12 3.23
N LYS A 125 -5.52 -0.87 2.52
CA LYS A 125 -6.69 -0.26 3.15
C LYS A 125 -6.99 -1.18 4.32
N ASP A 126 -6.80 -0.70 5.54
CA ASP A 126 -7.40 -1.36 6.68
C ASP A 126 -8.88 -1.49 6.33
N THR A 127 -9.31 -2.73 6.09
CA THR A 127 -10.71 -3.01 5.83
C THR A 127 -11.43 -2.66 7.12
N ASP A 128 -12.28 -1.63 7.08
CA ASP A 128 -13.12 -1.30 8.22
C ASP A 128 -14.19 -2.40 8.34
N LEU A 129 -13.83 -3.49 9.02
CA LEU A 129 -14.72 -4.63 9.24
C LEU A 129 -16.02 -4.24 9.94
N VAL A 130 -16.04 -3.10 10.65
CA VAL A 130 -17.24 -2.60 11.35
C VAL A 130 -18.09 -1.75 10.42
N GLY A 131 -17.48 -0.93 9.57
CA GLY A 131 -18.18 -0.11 8.56
C GLY A 131 -18.72 -0.91 7.38
N GLU A 132 -17.99 -1.93 6.93
CA GLU A 132 -18.28 -2.73 5.71
C GLU A 132 -19.07 -4.02 6.02
N TRP A 133 -19.71 -4.12 7.19
CA TRP A 133 -20.44 -5.33 7.58
C TRP A 133 -21.56 -5.71 6.61
N GLN A 134 -22.15 -4.73 5.93
CA GLN A 134 -23.25 -4.93 4.98
C GLN A 134 -22.76 -5.68 3.74
N ASP A 135 -21.63 -5.27 3.17
CA ASP A 135 -21.01 -5.92 2.01
C ASP A 135 -20.68 -7.39 2.33
N ARG A 136 -20.19 -7.65 3.55
CA ARG A 136 -19.90 -9.02 4.01
C ARG A 136 -21.16 -9.86 4.17
N VAL A 137 -22.25 -9.27 4.67
CA VAL A 137 -23.55 -9.97 4.80
C VAL A 137 -24.12 -10.29 3.43
N ASP A 138 -24.02 -9.39 2.47
CA ASP A 138 -24.51 -9.61 1.12
C ASP A 138 -23.68 -10.69 0.40
N GLU A 139 -22.35 -10.68 0.52
CA GLU A 139 -21.48 -11.76 0.03
C GLU A 139 -21.86 -13.12 0.62
N LEU A 140 -22.06 -13.21 1.94
CA LEU A 140 -22.49 -14.45 2.60
C LEU A 140 -23.89 -14.90 2.15
N ARG A 141 -24.78 -13.95 1.87
CA ARG A 141 -26.12 -14.24 1.34
C ARG A 141 -26.03 -14.82 -0.06
N GLU A 142 -25.20 -14.24 -0.94
CA GLU A 142 -24.96 -14.77 -2.29
C GLU A 142 -24.39 -16.20 -2.23
N ILE A 143 -23.39 -16.44 -1.37
CA ILE A 143 -22.82 -17.78 -1.16
C ILE A 143 -23.90 -18.75 -0.68
N SER A 144 -24.76 -18.33 0.27
CA SER A 144 -25.82 -19.19 0.81
C SER A 144 -26.89 -19.59 -0.22
N GLN A 145 -27.07 -18.77 -1.25
CA GLN A 145 -28.05 -18.99 -2.33
C GLN A 145 -27.45 -19.72 -3.53
N SER A 146 -26.13 -19.93 -3.55
CA SER A 146 -25.45 -20.62 -4.63
C SER A 146 -25.70 -22.14 -4.58
N ASP A 147 -25.89 -22.75 -5.76
CA ASP A 147 -26.11 -24.20 -5.90
C ASP A 147 -24.86 -25.06 -5.63
N ASN A 148 -23.76 -24.44 -5.21
CA ASN A 148 -22.45 -25.07 -5.02
C ASN A 148 -22.34 -26.00 -3.79
N HIS A 149 -23.46 -26.44 -3.21
CA HIS A 149 -23.50 -27.35 -2.05
C HIS A 149 -22.62 -26.91 -0.86
N GLY A 150 -22.42 -25.59 -0.68
CA GLY A 150 -21.59 -25.05 0.40
C GLY A 150 -20.08 -24.96 0.10
N ILE A 151 -19.65 -25.27 -1.13
CA ILE A 151 -18.27 -25.08 -1.59
C ILE A 151 -18.12 -23.62 -2.03
N VAL A 152 -17.43 -22.83 -1.22
CA VAL A 152 -17.15 -21.40 -1.47
C VAL A 152 -15.96 -21.23 -2.42
N GLY A 153 -15.00 -22.15 -2.35
CA GLY A 153 -13.75 -22.11 -3.12
C GLY A 153 -13.80 -22.88 -4.43
N VAL A 154 -12.65 -22.98 -5.10
CA VAL A 154 -12.50 -23.84 -6.29
C VAL A 154 -12.45 -25.31 -5.83
N PRO A 155 -13.34 -26.20 -6.32
CA PRO A 155 -13.35 -27.59 -5.88
C PRO A 155 -12.05 -28.30 -6.27
N SER A 156 -11.48 -29.05 -5.33
CA SER A 156 -10.30 -29.89 -5.52
C SER A 156 -10.59 -31.13 -6.38
N GLY A 157 -11.87 -31.52 -6.49
CA GLY A 157 -12.30 -32.74 -7.18
C GLY A 157 -12.22 -33.99 -6.29
N ILE A 158 -11.80 -33.84 -5.02
CA ILE A 158 -11.78 -34.90 -4.02
C ILE A 158 -12.90 -34.58 -3.02
N SER A 159 -14.00 -35.34 -3.08
CA SER A 159 -15.23 -35.04 -2.32
C SER A 159 -15.03 -34.88 -0.81
N VAL A 160 -14.11 -35.66 -0.22
CA VAL A 160 -13.80 -35.56 1.22
C VAL A 160 -13.09 -34.25 1.55
N ILE A 161 -12.16 -33.80 0.70
CA ILE A 161 -11.45 -32.53 0.90
C ILE A 161 -12.42 -31.37 0.66
N ASP A 162 -13.23 -31.45 -0.39
CA ASP A 162 -14.18 -30.38 -0.73
C ASP A 162 -15.28 -30.23 0.34
N ALA A 163 -15.72 -31.32 0.95
CA ALA A 163 -16.70 -31.28 2.04
C ALA A 163 -16.13 -30.69 3.34
N GLU A 164 -14.87 -30.98 3.67
CA GLU A 164 -14.23 -30.51 4.91
C GLU A 164 -13.68 -29.07 4.79
N PHE A 165 -13.11 -28.72 3.63
CA PHE A 165 -12.44 -27.44 3.42
C PHE A 165 -13.27 -26.45 2.60
N GLY A 166 -14.37 -26.87 1.98
CA GLY A 166 -15.22 -25.99 1.16
C GLY A 166 -14.54 -25.53 -0.13
N GLY A 167 -13.56 -26.30 -0.64
CA GLY A 167 -12.74 -25.98 -1.81
C GLY A 167 -11.56 -25.04 -1.52
N TRP A 168 -10.72 -24.82 -2.54
CA TRP A 168 -9.56 -23.92 -2.47
C TRP A 168 -10.00 -22.46 -2.42
N GLN A 169 -9.66 -21.75 -1.35
CA GLN A 169 -10.03 -20.34 -1.17
C GLN A 169 -9.02 -19.42 -1.87
N ALA A 170 -9.48 -18.21 -2.19
CA ALA A 170 -8.61 -17.18 -2.76
C ALA A 170 -7.50 -16.83 -1.75
N GLY A 171 -6.24 -16.98 -2.18
CA GLY A 171 -5.07 -16.73 -1.33
C GLY A 171 -4.49 -17.97 -0.63
N ASP A 172 -5.14 -19.13 -0.74
CA ASP A 172 -4.57 -20.38 -0.22
C ASP A 172 -3.29 -20.77 -0.96
N PHE A 173 -2.27 -21.15 -0.19
CA PHE A 173 -1.06 -21.77 -0.72
C PHE A 173 -1.06 -23.27 -0.39
N VAL A 174 -1.38 -24.07 -1.40
CA VAL A 174 -1.62 -25.51 -1.27
C VAL A 174 -0.35 -26.29 -1.62
N ILE A 175 0.06 -27.21 -0.75
CA ILE A 175 1.22 -28.08 -0.98
C ILE A 175 0.78 -29.54 -0.90
N LEU A 176 0.94 -30.28 -2.00
CA LEU A 176 0.73 -31.73 -2.03
C LEU A 176 2.07 -32.44 -1.81
N LEU A 177 2.23 -33.11 -0.67
CA LEU A 177 3.42 -33.88 -0.34
C LEU A 177 3.15 -35.38 -0.45
N GLY A 178 4.06 -36.09 -1.11
CA GLY A 178 3.97 -37.54 -1.25
C GLY A 178 5.28 -38.15 -1.73
N TRP A 179 5.51 -39.41 -1.37
CA TRP A 179 6.68 -40.18 -1.79
C TRP A 179 6.79 -40.29 -3.32
N THR A 180 7.96 -40.68 -3.82
CA THR A 180 8.14 -40.92 -5.26
C THR A 180 7.33 -42.13 -5.71
N GLY A 181 6.60 -42.01 -6.82
CA GLY A 181 5.82 -43.11 -7.42
C GLY A 181 4.38 -43.29 -6.88
N VAL A 182 3.88 -42.42 -6.01
CA VAL A 182 2.52 -42.58 -5.41
C VAL A 182 1.40 -41.84 -6.16
N GLY A 183 1.69 -41.20 -7.30
CA GLY A 183 0.66 -40.49 -8.07
C GLY A 183 0.16 -39.19 -7.43
N LYS A 184 1.05 -38.50 -6.71
CA LYS A 184 0.86 -37.09 -6.37
C LYS A 184 0.89 -36.21 -7.63
#